data_AF-A0A9Q3JMY2-F1
#
_entry.id   AF-A0A9Q3JMY2-F1
#
_cell.length_a   1.000
_cell.length_b   1.000
_cell.length_c   1.000
_cell.angle_alpha   90.00
_cell.angle_beta   90.00
_cell.angle_gamma   90.00
#
_symmetry.space_group_name_H-M   'P 1'
#
loop_
_entity.id
_entity.type
_entity.pdbx_description
1 polymer ?
#
loop_
_entity_poly.entity_id
_entity_poly.type
_entity_poly.pdbx_seq_one_letter_code
_entity_poly.pdbx_strand_id
1 'polypeptide(L)'
;MSGTANENRRKLDLDFEDEEESQVHLLIHDLKPPFLDSRLIFTKQLELVNPINDPTSDMAIFSKKGSLLVCEQRLKKEREKASAKVEALGGTTLGNPTGVKEEPKVDGNLLA
;
A
#
# COMPACT_ATOMS: atom_id res chain seq x y z
N MET A 1 -54.69 -60.44 -20.94
CA MET A 1 -54.78 -59.14 -20.22
C MET A 1 -54.40 -59.41 -18.78
N SER A 2 -53.16 -59.09 -18.37
CA SER A 2 -52.76 -57.85 -17.66
C SER A 2 -53.07 -57.87 -16.15
N GLY A 3 -52.01 -57.82 -15.34
CA GLY A 3 -51.99 -57.41 -13.91
C GLY A 3 -51.80 -58.56 -12.89
N THR A 4 -50.59 -59.01 -12.56
CA THR A 4 -49.68 -58.56 -11.44
C THR A 4 -50.37 -58.54 -10.06
N ALA A 5 -50.16 -59.51 -9.17
CA ALA A 5 -48.99 -59.74 -8.28
C ALA A 5 -49.05 -58.97 -6.93
N ASN A 6 -49.26 -59.75 -5.85
CA ASN A 6 -48.76 -59.61 -4.47
C ASN A 6 -49.09 -58.34 -3.66
N GLU A 7 -50.15 -58.44 -2.85
CA GLU A 7 -50.35 -57.65 -1.63
C GLU A 7 -49.38 -58.10 -0.52
N ASN A 8 -48.11 -57.73 -0.65
CA ASN A 8 -47.16 -57.71 0.46
C ASN A 8 -46.71 -56.27 0.69
N ARG A 9 -47.62 -55.42 1.19
CA ARG A 9 -47.22 -54.24 1.93
C ARG A 9 -47.53 -54.49 3.39
N ARG A 10 -46.56 -55.12 4.06
CA ARG A 10 -46.43 -55.00 5.52
C ARG A 10 -46.45 -53.51 5.82
N LYS A 11 -47.55 -53.03 6.39
CA LYS A 11 -47.60 -51.70 6.97
C LYS A 11 -46.57 -51.74 8.09
N LEU A 12 -45.46 -51.05 7.89
CA LEU A 12 -44.56 -50.71 8.97
C LEU A 12 -45.34 -49.67 9.78
N ASP A 13 -45.74 -50.01 11.00
CA ASP A 13 -46.15 -49.00 11.97
C ASP A 13 -44.96 -48.07 12.18
N LEU A 14 -45.19 -46.79 11.91
CA LEU A 14 -44.25 -45.69 12.15
C LEU A 14 -44.72 -44.87 13.35
N ASP A 15 -45.37 -45.51 14.31
CA ASP A 15 -45.80 -44.88 15.55
C ASP A 15 -44.60 -44.86 16.50
N PHE A 16 -43.69 -43.92 16.25
CA PHE A 16 -42.71 -43.47 17.23
C PHE A 16 -43.39 -42.44 18.14
N GLU A 17 -44.31 -42.91 18.98
CA GLU A 17 -44.67 -42.20 20.21
C GLU A 17 -43.66 -42.63 21.28
N ASP A 18 -43.14 -41.64 22.01
CA ASP A 18 -42.25 -41.76 23.17
C ASP A 18 -40.74 -41.91 22.89
N GLU A 19 -40.07 -40.78 22.67
CA GLU A 19 -39.18 -40.24 23.71
C GLU A 19 -38.87 -38.79 23.37
N GLU A 20 -39.29 -37.88 24.25
CA GLU A 20 -39.16 -36.44 24.12
C GLU A 20 -37.70 -36.03 23.92
N GLU A 21 -37.28 -35.86 22.66
CA GLU A 21 -36.02 -35.18 22.35
C GLU A 21 -36.14 -33.74 22.85
N SER A 22 -35.46 -33.45 23.96
CA SER A 22 -35.42 -32.13 24.57
C SER A 22 -34.97 -31.08 23.53
N GLN A 23 -35.92 -30.35 22.95
CA GLN A 23 -35.62 -29.29 22.01
C GLN A 23 -35.03 -28.10 22.77
N VAL A 24 -33.70 -27.97 22.74
CA VAL A 24 -32.99 -26.86 23.38
C VAL A 24 -33.08 -25.62 22.48
N HIS A 25 -33.85 -24.63 22.89
CA HIS A 25 -33.86 -23.33 22.23
C HIS A 25 -32.64 -22.50 22.65
N LEU A 26 -31.70 -22.31 21.72
CA LEU A 26 -30.52 -21.46 21.93
C LEU A 26 -30.88 -20.00 21.64
N LEU A 27 -30.84 -19.15 22.67
CA LEU A 27 -30.88 -17.70 22.51
C LEU A 27 -29.45 -17.18 22.38
N ILE A 28 -29.02 -16.92 21.14
CA ILE A 28 -27.74 -16.29 20.87
C ILE A 28 -27.92 -14.78 20.99
N HIS A 29 -27.26 -14.17 21.97
CA HIS A 29 -27.12 -12.73 22.00
C HIS A 29 -25.94 -12.33 21.12
N ASP A 30 -26.23 -11.74 19.95
CA ASP A 30 -25.24 -11.01 19.17
C ASP A 30 -24.92 -9.69 19.89
N LEU A 31 -24.17 -9.78 20.99
CA LEU A 31 -23.63 -8.63 21.71
C LEU A 31 -22.47 -8.06 20.90
N LYS A 32 -22.80 -7.31 19.85
CA LYS A 32 -21.81 -6.45 19.21
C LYS A 32 -21.48 -5.34 20.19
N PRO A 33 -20.24 -5.27 20.68
CA PRO A 33 -19.87 -4.24 21.61
C PRO A 33 -20.09 -2.88 20.94
N PRO A 34 -20.50 -1.85 21.71
CA PRO A 34 -20.99 -0.60 21.14
C PRO A 34 -19.95 0.11 20.25
N PHE A 35 -18.65 -0.20 20.38
CA PHE A 35 -17.60 0.29 19.49
C PHE A 35 -17.66 -0.26 18.04
N LEU A 36 -18.41 -1.34 17.81
CA LEU A 36 -18.64 -1.96 16.50
C LEU A 36 -19.97 -1.53 15.87
N ASP A 37 -20.86 -0.91 16.65
CA ASP A 37 -22.08 -0.30 16.15
C ASP A 37 -21.73 1.11 15.65
N SER A 38 -21.79 1.32 14.34
CA SER A 38 -21.45 2.57 13.65
C SER A 38 -22.34 3.77 14.01
N ARG A 39 -23.22 3.62 15.00
CA ARG A 39 -24.09 4.65 15.55
C ARG A 39 -23.39 5.58 16.55
N LEU A 40 -22.34 5.12 17.23
CA LEU A 40 -21.61 5.91 18.21
C LEU A 40 -20.12 5.94 17.85
N ILE A 41 -19.66 7.07 17.34
CA ILE A 41 -18.24 7.30 17.06
C ILE A 41 -17.54 7.57 18.41
N PHE A 42 -16.89 6.56 18.97
CA PHE A 42 -16.09 6.70 20.21
C PHE A 42 -14.77 7.44 19.99
N THR A 43 -14.36 7.64 18.73
CA THR A 43 -13.18 8.45 18.42
C THR A 43 -13.55 9.92 18.55
N LYS A 44 -12.82 10.65 19.40
CA LYS A 44 -12.94 12.12 19.49
C LYS A 44 -12.36 12.83 18.27
N GLN A 45 -11.81 12.08 17.32
CA GLN A 45 -11.06 12.55 16.17
C GLN A 45 -11.89 12.33 14.91
N LEU A 46 -12.83 13.26 14.66
CA LEU A 46 -13.58 13.33 13.40
C LEU A 46 -12.75 14.01 12.29
N GLU A 47 -11.80 14.85 12.67
CA GLU A 47 -10.94 15.61 11.76
C GLU A 47 -9.48 15.17 11.89
N LEU A 48 -8.76 15.26 10.77
CA LEU A 48 -7.32 14.97 10.72
C LEU A 48 -6.58 15.96 11.63
N VAL A 49 -5.89 15.44 12.65
CA VAL A 49 -5.10 16.27 13.56
C VAL A 49 -3.87 16.77 12.82
N ASN A 50 -3.69 18.10 12.81
CA ASN A 50 -2.45 18.69 12.34
C ASN A 50 -1.29 18.22 13.24
N PRO A 51 -0.24 17.57 12.70
CA PRO A 51 0.88 17.07 13.50
C PRO A 51 1.69 18.20 14.15
N ILE A 52 1.50 19.46 13.76
CA ILE A 52 2.18 20.63 14.32
C ILE A 52 1.19 21.40 15.21
N ASN A 53 1.42 21.37 16.53
CA ASN A 53 0.60 22.08 17.51
C ASN A 53 0.76 23.61 17.42
N ASP A 54 1.96 24.10 17.14
CA ASP A 54 2.23 25.53 16.94
C ASP A 54 3.10 25.73 15.69
N PRO A 55 2.56 26.36 14.62
CA PRO A 55 3.30 26.57 13.37
C PRO A 55 4.35 27.68 13.46
N THR A 56 4.29 28.55 14.47
CA THR A 56 5.23 29.66 14.69
C THR A 56 6.41 29.27 15.56
N SER A 57 6.33 28.13 16.24
CA SER A 57 7.44 27.58 17.03
C SER A 57 8.70 27.39 16.19
N ASP A 58 9.85 27.73 16.78
CA ASP A 58 11.17 27.57 16.16
C ASP A 58 11.40 26.14 15.66
N MET A 59 10.92 25.13 16.41
CA MET A 59 11.02 23.73 16.02
C MET A 59 10.28 23.46 14.71
N ALA A 60 9.05 23.96 14.57
CA ALA A 60 8.24 23.79 13.36
C ALA A 60 8.86 24.52 12.15
N ILE A 61 9.43 25.70 12.36
CA ILE A 61 10.09 26.48 11.32
C ILE A 61 11.38 25.80 10.86
N PHE A 62 12.20 25.30 11.77
CA PHE A 62 13.45 24.62 11.43
C PHE A 62 13.21 23.28 10.74
N SER A 63 12.22 22.49 11.18
CA SER A 63 11.86 21.25 10.49
C SER A 63 11.37 21.49 9.06
N LYS A 64 10.63 22.59 8.81
CA LYS A 64 10.18 22.97 7.46
C LYS A 64 11.31 23.48 6.56
N LYS A 65 12.22 24.30 7.10
CA LYS A 65 13.36 24.86 6.35
C LYS A 65 14.43 23.79 6.05
N GLY A 66 14.57 22.80 6.93
CA GLY A 66 15.59 21.75 6.80
C GLY A 66 17.02 22.27 7.01
N SER A 67 18.00 21.44 6.65
CA SER A 67 19.42 21.78 6.79
C SER A 67 19.96 22.42 5.50
N LEU A 68 20.47 23.65 5.61
CA LEU A 68 21.09 24.38 4.50
C LEU A 68 22.28 23.62 3.91
N LEU A 69 23.12 23.05 4.76
CA LEU A 69 24.30 22.28 4.33
C LEU A 69 23.91 21.07 3.47
N VAL A 70 22.83 20.37 3.84
CA VAL A 70 22.35 19.21 3.08
C VAL A 70 21.77 19.64 1.73
N CYS A 71 21.03 20.74 1.69
CA CYS A 71 20.53 21.31 0.44
C CYS A 71 21.66 21.73 -0.50
N GLU A 72 22.68 22.41 0.00
CA GLU A 72 23.84 22.83 -0.79
C GLU A 72 24.64 21.64 -1.32
N GLN A 73 24.88 20.63 -0.48
CA GLN A 73 25.58 19.42 -0.90
C GLN A 73 24.82 18.64 -1.98
N ARG A 74 23.49 18.53 -1.87
CA ARG A 74 22.65 17.92 -2.91
C ARG A 74 22.72 18.70 -4.21
N LEU A 75 22.61 20.02 -4.16
CA LEU A 75 22.72 20.88 -5.36
C LEU A 75 24.08 20.76 -6.04
N LYS A 76 25.19 20.74 -5.28
CA LYS A 76 26.53 20.51 -5.83
C LYS A 76 26.62 19.15 -6.51
N LYS A 77 26.17 18.09 -5.85
CA LYS A 77 26.16 16.73 -6.39
C LYS A 77 25.29 16.60 -7.64
N GLU A 78 24.16 17.28 -7.72
CA GLU A 78 23.31 17.30 -8.92
C GLU A 78 23.94 18.08 -10.06
N ARG A 79 24.59 19.22 -9.78
CA ARG A 79 25.34 19.99 -10.78
C ARG A 79 26.52 19.21 -11.35
N GLU A 80 27.30 18.56 -10.50
CA GLU A 80 28.43 17.72 -10.92
C GLU A 80 27.97 16.52 -11.76
N LYS A 81 26.85 15.88 -11.40
CA LYS A 81 26.26 14.82 -12.22
C LYS A 81 25.73 15.34 -13.56
N ALA A 82 25.16 16.53 -13.59
CA ALA A 82 24.69 17.14 -14.83
C ALA A 82 25.85 17.51 -15.75
N SER A 83 26.93 18.11 -15.21
CA SER A 83 28.13 18.43 -15.98
C SER A 83 28.80 17.16 -16.51
N ALA A 84 28.95 16.11 -15.68
CA ALA A 84 29.55 14.85 -16.12
C ALA A 84 28.73 14.15 -17.23
N LYS A 85 27.39 14.27 -17.20
CA LYS A 85 26.53 13.76 -18.28
C LYS A 85 26.64 14.59 -19.56
N VAL A 86 26.79 15.91 -19.44
CA VAL A 86 27.01 16.79 -20.58
C VAL A 86 28.37 16.48 -21.20
N GLU A 87 29.42 16.37 -20.40
CA GLU A 87 30.77 16.02 -20.84
C GLU A 87 30.83 14.65 -21.53
N ALA A 88 30.16 13.63 -20.99
CA ALA A 88 30.05 12.31 -21.61
C ALA A 88 29.25 12.30 -22.93
N LEU A 89 28.44 13.33 -23.19
CA LEU A 89 27.75 13.51 -24.48
C LEU A 89 28.70 14.07 -25.54
N GLY A 90 29.78 14.74 -25.14
CA GLY A 90 30.85 15.19 -26.03
C GLY A 90 31.47 14.01 -26.79
N GLY A 91 31.54 14.10 -28.12
CA GLY A 91 32.04 13.03 -28.99
C GLY A 91 31.01 11.98 -29.38
N THR A 92 29.75 12.09 -28.92
CA THR A 92 28.63 11.27 -29.43
C THR A 92 27.97 11.94 -30.64
N THR A 93 27.37 11.15 -31.54
CA THR A 93 26.65 11.66 -32.73
C THR A 93 25.52 12.65 -32.37
N LEU A 94 24.97 12.55 -31.15
CA LEU A 94 23.96 13.46 -30.60
C LEU A 94 24.55 14.69 -29.88
N GLY A 95 25.81 14.65 -29.44
CA GLY A 95 26.50 15.75 -28.76
C GLY A 95 27.16 16.77 -29.68
N ASN A 96 27.56 16.34 -30.88
CA ASN A 96 28.17 17.20 -31.90
C ASN A 96 27.27 18.37 -32.35
N PRO A 97 25.94 18.21 -32.57
CA PRO A 97 25.08 19.35 -32.87
C PRO A 97 24.81 20.25 -31.65
N THR A 98 25.00 19.77 -30.42
CA THR A 98 24.72 20.52 -29.17
C THR A 98 25.91 21.35 -28.66
N GLY A 99 27.02 21.43 -29.41
CA GLY A 99 28.13 22.34 -29.13
C GLY A 99 28.94 21.99 -27.88
N VAL A 100 28.79 20.77 -27.35
CA VAL A 100 29.58 20.28 -26.21
C VAL A 100 30.99 19.96 -26.70
N LYS A 101 32.00 20.53 -26.04
CA LYS A 101 33.41 20.37 -26.42
C LYS A 101 33.86 18.92 -26.22
N GLU A 102 34.54 18.39 -27.23
CA GLU A 102 35.28 17.13 -27.10
C GLU A 102 36.56 17.39 -26.30
N GLU A 103 36.78 16.60 -25.25
CA GLU A 103 38.10 16.54 -24.62
C GLU A 103 39.09 15.90 -25.62
N PRO A 104 40.28 16.49 -25.84
CA PRO A 104 41.25 15.94 -26.79
C PRO A 104 41.71 14.56 -26.29
N LYS A 105 41.45 13.51 -27.09
CA LYS A 105 42.10 12.22 -26.93
C LYS A 105 43.60 12.44 -27.10
N VAL A 106 44.34 12.45 -25.99
CA VAL A 106 45.80 12.41 -26.01
C VAL A 106 46.18 10.97 -26.37
N ASP A 107 46.21 10.70 -27.68
CA ASP A 107 46.76 9.47 -28.21
C ASP A 107 48.27 9.49 -27.94
N GLY A 108 48.69 8.71 -26.94
CA GLY A 108 50.08 8.52 -26.55
C GLY A 108 50.87 7.75 -27.60
N ASN A 109 51.09 8.36 -28.77
CA ASN A 109 51.95 7.82 -29.82
C ASN A 109 52.83 8.92 -30.40
N LEU A 110 53.81 9.37 -29.63
CA LEU A 110 54.98 10.06 -30.14
C LEU A 110 56.18 9.80 -29.22
N LEU A 111 57.00 8.81 -29.59
CA LEU A 111 58.45 8.89 -29.75
C LEU A 111 59.01 7.47 -29.95
N ALA A 112 59.13 7.08 -31.22
CA ALA A 112 60.24 6.26 -31.69
C ALA A 112 61.43 7.18 -31.98
#